data_AF-A0A0C9WB27-F1
#
_entry.id   AF-A0A0C9WB27-F1
#
_cell.length_a   1.000
_cell.length_b   1.000
_cell.length_c   1.000
_cell.angle_alpha   90.00
_cell.angle_beta   90.00
_cell.angle_gamma   90.00
#
_symmetry.space_group_name_H-M   'P 1'
#
loop_
_entity.id
_entity.type
_entity.pdbx_description
1 polymer ?
#
loop_
_entity_poly.entity_id
_entity_poly.type
_entity_poly.pdbx_seq_one_letter_code
_entity_poly.pdbx_strand_id
1 'polypeptide(L)'
;MAEDDTSRWLVIGGDCLGIFLQCPPIRSGWSAPPLPIAIHCHSLGEAWTIQRVLQTLLNAAPPQPSSTELLSQFGASPAVLRLLSHDQNGFYPVAIGTRVGIHCTCNSAIATWGSFNYPQWRRTDTLWEALAYMVV
;
A
#
# COMPACT_ATOMS: atom_id res chain seq x y z
N MET A 1 10.14 9.67 -26.34
CA MET A 1 8.80 9.79 -25.74
C MET A 1 9.02 9.67 -24.24
N ALA A 2 9.04 10.80 -23.53
CA ALA A 2 9.31 10.80 -22.09
C ALA A 2 8.11 10.14 -21.40
N GLU A 3 8.29 8.94 -20.86
CA GLU A 3 7.36 8.43 -19.86
C GLU A 3 7.39 9.43 -18.72
N ASP A 4 6.24 10.07 -18.51
CA ASP A 4 6.00 11.02 -17.45
C ASP A 4 6.26 10.33 -16.11
N ASP A 5 7.46 10.57 -15.55
CA ASP A 5 8.02 10.04 -14.30
C ASP A 5 7.33 10.66 -13.07
N THR A 6 6.03 10.91 -13.22
CA THR A 6 5.20 11.49 -12.21
C THR A 6 4.70 10.36 -11.32
N SER A 7 4.93 10.49 -10.02
CA SER A 7 4.54 9.48 -9.03
C SER A 7 3.04 9.14 -9.12
N ARG A 8 2.70 7.91 -8.75
CA ARG A 8 1.35 7.35 -8.87
C ARG A 8 0.90 6.73 -7.55
N TRP A 9 -0.40 6.58 -7.41
CA TRP A 9 -1.04 5.92 -6.27
C TRP A 9 -1.84 4.73 -6.75
N LEU A 10 -1.37 3.53 -6.46
CA LEU A 10 -2.10 2.30 -6.70
C LEU A 10 -3.04 2.03 -5.53
N VAL A 11 -4.32 1.75 -5.80
CA VAL A 11 -5.25 1.23 -4.80
C VAL A 11 -5.55 -0.22 -5.08
N ILE A 12 -5.35 -1.07 -4.07
CA ILE A 12 -5.68 -2.49 -4.09
C ILE A 12 -6.85 -2.79 -3.15
N GLY A 13 -7.66 -3.78 -3.51
CA GLY A 13 -8.89 -4.15 -2.83
C GLY A 13 -9.98 -3.05 -2.83
N GLY A 14 -11.14 -3.41 -2.28
CA GLY A 14 -12.32 -2.53 -2.20
C GLY A 14 -12.95 -2.19 -3.56
N ASP A 15 -13.90 -1.25 -3.55
CA ASP A 15 -14.69 -0.87 -4.73
C ASP A 15 -13.99 0.15 -5.65
N CYS A 16 -12.83 0.69 -5.23
CA CYS A 16 -12.12 1.78 -5.91
C CYS A 16 -10.70 1.37 -6.36
N LEU A 17 -10.59 0.20 -6.99
CA LEU A 17 -9.34 -0.30 -7.58
C LEU A 17 -8.85 0.59 -8.73
N GLY A 18 -7.56 0.91 -8.76
CA GLY A 18 -6.98 1.67 -9.88
C GLY A 18 -5.65 2.35 -9.57
N ILE A 19 -5.12 3.04 -10.59
CA ILE A 19 -3.90 3.85 -10.50
C ILE A 19 -4.30 5.32 -10.63
N PHE A 20 -3.93 6.13 -9.65
CA PHE A 20 -4.34 7.52 -9.50
C PHE A 20 -3.12 8.45 -9.50
N LEU A 21 -3.32 9.71 -9.88
CA LEU A 21 -2.29 10.76 -9.80
C LEU A 21 -2.10 11.29 -8.38
N GLN A 22 -3.12 11.15 -7.53
CA GLN A 22 -3.12 11.63 -6.16
C GLN A 22 -3.61 10.52 -5.23
N CYS A 23 -3.17 10.54 -3.97
CA CYS A 23 -3.63 9.62 -2.94
C CYS A 23 -5.14 9.78 -2.78
N PRO A 24 -5.96 8.77 -3.12
CA PRO A 24 -7.39 8.88 -2.96
C PRO A 24 -7.77 8.82 -1.48
N PRO A 25 -8.89 9.46 -1.08
CA PRO A 25 -9.37 9.39 0.29
C PRO A 25 -9.85 7.97 0.59
N ILE A 26 -9.06 7.21 1.36
CA ILE A 26 -9.47 5.90 1.88
C ILE A 26 -10.12 6.10 3.23
N ARG A 27 -11.36 5.60 3.38
CA ARG A 27 -12.06 5.55 4.67
C ARG A 27 -11.40 4.48 5.54
N SER A 28 -10.33 4.86 6.22
CA SER A 28 -9.73 4.07 7.29
C SER A 28 -10.46 4.36 8.61
N GLY A 29 -10.90 3.31 9.28
CA GLY A 29 -11.48 3.35 10.62
C GLY A 29 -11.00 2.14 11.40
N TRP A 30 -11.11 2.16 12.73
CA TRP A 30 -10.65 1.08 13.61
C TRP A 30 -11.35 -0.27 13.36
N SER A 31 -12.45 -0.26 12.61
CA SER A 31 -13.23 -1.43 12.19
C SER A 31 -13.31 -1.60 10.67
N ALA A 32 -12.53 -0.82 9.91
CA ALA A 32 -12.53 -0.93 8.46
C ALA A 32 -11.84 -2.25 8.03
N PRO A 33 -12.32 -2.90 6.96
CA PRO A 33 -11.67 -4.08 6.43
C PRO A 33 -10.19 -3.78 6.08
N PRO A 34 -9.34 -4.81 6.01
CA PRO A 34 -7.91 -4.67 5.66
C PRO A 34 -7.68 -4.09 4.24
N LEU A 35 -8.75 -3.84 3.49
CA LEU A 35 -8.77 -3.27 2.15
C LEU A 35 -9.85 -2.17 2.11
N PRO A 36 -9.68 -1.10 1.30
CA PRO A 36 -8.60 -0.91 0.33
C PRO A 36 -7.30 -0.39 0.95
N ILE A 37 -6.16 -0.70 0.29
CA ILE A 37 -4.84 -0.14 0.64
C ILE A 37 -4.33 0.69 -0.53
N ALA A 38 -3.93 1.94 -0.26
CA ALA A 38 -3.21 2.77 -1.22
C ALA A 38 -1.70 2.55 -1.09
N ILE A 39 -0.99 2.48 -2.21
CA ILE A 39 0.45 2.30 -2.31
C ILE A 39 0.99 3.38 -3.25
N HIS A 40 1.89 4.19 -2.74
CA HIS A 40 2.65 5.15 -3.55
C HIS A 40 3.64 4.38 -4.43
N CYS A 41 3.76 4.78 -5.69
CA CYS A 41 4.64 4.16 -6.69
C CYS A 41 5.44 5.25 -7.38
N HIS A 42 6.73 5.02 -7.66
CA HIS A 42 7.56 6.03 -8.34
C HIS A 42 7.21 6.17 -9.82
N SER A 43 6.78 5.09 -10.45
CA SER A 43 6.41 5.08 -11.87
C SER A 43 5.13 4.31 -12.14
N LEU A 44 4.57 4.51 -13.34
CA LEU A 44 3.43 3.74 -13.82
C LEU A 44 3.78 2.25 -13.98
N GLY A 45 4.99 1.93 -14.45
CA GLY A 45 5.46 0.55 -14.60
C GLY A 45 5.58 -0.18 -13.27
N GLU A 46 6.01 0.54 -12.23
CA GLU A 46 6.04 0.04 -10.86
C GLU A 46 4.62 -0.27 -10.37
N ALA A 47 3.69 0.68 -10.52
CA ALA A 47 2.29 0.49 -10.13
C ALA A 47 1.65 -0.73 -10.81
N TRP A 48 1.88 -0.92 -12.11
CA TRP A 48 1.40 -2.10 -12.84
C TRP A 48 2.02 -3.40 -12.33
N THR A 49 3.31 -3.38 -11.98
CA THR A 49 4.01 -4.56 -11.45
C THR A 49 3.43 -4.97 -10.11
N ILE A 50 3.25 -4.01 -9.19
CA ILE A 50 2.63 -4.26 -7.88
C ILE A 50 1.20 -4.76 -8.07
N GLN A 51 0.41 -4.08 -8.91
CA GLN A 51 -0.98 -4.46 -9.16
C GLN A 51 -1.09 -5.88 -9.69
N ARG A 52 -0.26 -6.26 -10.67
CA ARG A 52 -0.30 -7.61 -11.25
C ARG A 52 -0.03 -8.69 -10.20
N VAL A 53 0.98 -8.48 -9.35
CA VAL A 53 1.34 -9.45 -8.30
C VAL A 53 0.23 -9.52 -7.24
N LEU A 54 -0.17 -8.38 -6.68
CA LEU A 54 -1.13 -8.35 -5.57
C LEU A 54 -2.55 -8.72 -6.02
N GLN A 55 -3.00 -8.26 -7.18
CA GLN A 55 -4.32 -8.61 -7.70
C GLN A 55 -4.45 -10.11 -7.98
N THR A 56 -3.39 -10.76 -8.47
CA THR A 56 -3.40 -12.21 -8.69
C THR A 56 -3.64 -12.96 -7.38
N LEU A 57 -3.04 -12.49 -6.28
CA LEU A 57 -3.27 -13.08 -4.95
C LEU A 57 -4.67 -12.75 -4.43
N LEU A 58 -5.10 -11.49 -4.53
CA LEU A 58 -6.45 -11.09 -4.10
C LEU A 58 -7.55 -11.83 -4.86
N ASN A 59 -7.38 -12.11 -6.16
CA ASN A 59 -8.32 -12.90 -6.95
C ASN A 59 -8.37 -14.38 -6.55
N ALA A 60 -7.29 -14.91 -5.99
CA ALA A 60 -7.21 -16.27 -5.47
C ALA A 60 -7.66 -16.38 -4.01
N ALA A 61 -7.89 -15.24 -3.33
CA ALA A 61 -8.36 -15.20 -1.95
C ALA A 61 -9.85 -15.58 -1.87
N PRO A 62 -10.32 -16.08 -0.71
CA PRO A 62 -11.76 -16.24 -0.49
C PRO A 62 -12.50 -14.89 -0.56
N PRO A 63 -13.80 -14.88 -0.87
CA PRO A 63 -14.61 -13.67 -0.82
C PRO A 63 -14.55 -13.07 0.60
N GLN A 64 -14.09 -11.82 0.72
CA GLN A 64 -13.88 -11.11 2.00
C GLN A 64 -12.86 -11.81 2.92
N PRO A 65 -11.57 -11.86 2.51
CA PRO A 65 -10.56 -12.51 3.32
C PRO A 65 -10.33 -11.73 4.63
N SER A 66 -10.20 -12.46 5.73
CA SER A 66 -9.76 -11.90 7.01
C SER A 66 -8.33 -11.35 6.91
N SER A 67 -7.95 -10.47 7.84
CA SER A 67 -6.58 -9.97 7.94
C SER A 67 -5.55 -11.11 7.97
N THR A 68 -5.81 -12.16 8.76
CA THR A 68 -4.92 -13.33 8.86
C THR A 68 -4.78 -14.09 7.54
N GLU A 69 -5.87 -14.26 6.79
CA GLU A 69 -5.84 -14.94 5.48
C GLU A 69 -5.07 -14.14 4.44
N LEU A 70 -5.29 -12.82 4.38
CA LEU A 70 -4.52 -11.93 3.51
C LEU A 70 -3.03 -11.96 3.83
N LEU A 71 -2.68 -11.86 5.11
CA LEU A 71 -1.29 -11.94 5.55
C LEU A 71 -0.66 -13.28 5.19
N SER A 72 -1.37 -14.39 5.42
CA SER A 72 -0.88 -15.72 5.09
C SER A 72 -0.61 -15.85 3.59
N GLN A 73 -1.54 -15.36 2.75
CA GLN A 73 -1.43 -15.46 1.31
C GLN A 73 -0.33 -14.58 0.72
N PHE A 74 -0.19 -13.35 1.22
CA PHE A 74 0.89 -12.44 0.84
C PHE A 74 2.26 -12.95 1.31
N GLY A 75 2.36 -13.38 2.57
CA GLY A 75 3.59 -13.92 3.15
C GLY A 75 4.05 -15.24 2.53
N ALA A 76 3.13 -16.05 2.01
CA ALA A 76 3.45 -17.29 1.31
C ALA A 76 3.96 -17.07 -0.13
N SER A 77 3.81 -15.86 -0.69
CA SER A 77 4.19 -15.56 -2.07
C SER A 77 5.62 -15.00 -2.16
N PRO A 78 6.58 -15.74 -2.77
CA PRO A 78 7.93 -15.22 -2.98
C PRO A 78 7.95 -13.94 -3.84
N ALA A 79 6.93 -13.76 -4.69
CA ALA A 79 6.79 -12.57 -5.52
C ALA A 79 6.51 -11.33 -4.67
N VAL A 80 5.71 -11.43 -3.61
CA VAL A 80 5.42 -10.31 -2.68
C VAL A 80 6.63 -10.01 -1.80
N LEU A 81 7.29 -11.05 -1.29
CA LEU A 81 8.48 -10.88 -0.45
C LEU A 81 9.65 -10.21 -1.20
N ARG A 82 9.73 -10.40 -2.51
CA ARG A 82 10.74 -9.77 -3.40
C ARG A 82 10.22 -8.53 -4.12
N LEU A 83 8.96 -8.14 -3.89
CA LEU A 83 8.37 -7.00 -4.58
C LEU A 83 9.04 -5.73 -4.10
N LEU A 84 9.69 -5.02 -5.03
CA LEU A 84 10.45 -3.79 -4.75
C LEU A 84 11.54 -3.93 -3.67
N SER A 85 12.08 -5.13 -3.47
CA SER A 85 13.12 -5.38 -2.45
C SER A 85 14.48 -4.74 -2.75
N HIS A 86 14.60 -3.97 -3.84
CA HIS A 86 15.78 -3.18 -4.19
C HIS A 86 15.64 -1.70 -3.80
N ASP A 87 14.48 -1.27 -3.31
CA ASP A 87 14.25 0.12 -2.93
C ASP A 87 14.89 0.40 -1.57
N GLN A 88 15.96 1.20 -1.59
CA GLN A 88 16.78 1.49 -0.40
C GLN A 88 16.12 2.52 0.54
N ASN A 89 15.11 3.25 0.06
CA ASN A 89 14.46 4.30 0.84
C ASN A 89 13.47 3.75 1.87
N GLY A 90 13.09 2.48 1.73
CA GLY A 90 12.11 1.80 2.57
C GLY A 90 10.69 2.29 2.32
N PHE A 91 9.76 1.71 3.07
CA PHE A 91 8.32 2.00 2.98
C PHE A 91 7.82 2.58 4.29
N TYR A 92 6.82 3.44 4.20
CA TYR A 92 6.25 4.18 5.32
C TYR A 92 4.74 3.98 5.31
N PRO A 93 4.23 2.84 5.81
CA PRO A 93 2.80 2.65 6.00
C PRO A 93 2.24 3.66 6.99
N VAL A 94 1.18 4.36 6.60
CA VAL A 94 0.42 5.31 7.39
C VAL A 94 -0.98 4.74 7.56
N ALA A 95 -1.29 4.22 8.75
CA ALA A 95 -2.61 3.65 9.05
C ALA A 95 -3.62 4.74 9.51
N ILE A 96 -3.13 5.79 10.17
CA ILE A 96 -3.92 6.92 10.69
C ILE A 96 -3.32 8.23 10.19
N GLY A 97 -4.08 9.00 9.42
CA GLY A 97 -3.68 10.32 8.90
C GLY A 97 -4.62 10.85 7.82
N THR A 98 -4.27 12.00 7.23
CA THR A 98 -5.06 12.60 6.13
C THR A 98 -4.93 11.86 4.79
N ARG A 99 -3.83 11.12 4.59
CA ARG A 99 -3.52 10.33 3.39
C ARG A 99 -3.01 8.95 3.79
N VAL A 100 -3.94 8.07 4.14
CA VAL A 100 -3.68 6.70 4.58
C VAL A 100 -3.17 5.85 3.41
N GLY A 101 -2.16 5.02 3.67
CA GLY A 101 -1.54 4.17 2.67
C GLY A 101 -0.05 3.96 2.91
N ILE A 102 0.60 3.26 2.00
CA ILE A 102 2.03 2.99 2.01
C ILE A 102 2.74 4.05 1.19
N HIS A 103 3.61 4.82 1.85
CA HIS A 103 4.41 5.87 1.22
C HIS A 103 5.84 5.38 0.93
N CYS A 104 6.48 5.90 -0.12
CA CYS A 104 7.89 5.57 -0.44
C CYS A 104 8.90 6.55 0.17
N THR A 105 8.44 7.61 0.84
CA THR A 105 9.33 8.59 1.48
C THR A 105 8.85 8.96 2.88
N CYS A 106 9.80 9.23 3.77
CA CYS A 106 9.50 9.71 5.12
C CYS A 106 8.76 11.06 5.07
N ASN A 107 9.18 11.97 4.19
CA ASN A 107 8.56 13.29 4.06
C ASN A 107 7.09 13.20 3.62
N SER A 108 6.75 12.31 2.70
CA SER A 108 5.36 12.13 2.28
C SER A 108 4.49 11.54 3.39
N ALA A 109 5.05 10.65 4.21
CA ALA A 109 4.37 10.12 5.40
C ALA A 109 4.22 11.17 6.52
N ILE A 110 5.23 12.01 6.77
CA ILE A 110 5.12 13.11 7.75
C ILE A 110 4.07 14.14 7.29
N ALA A 111 4.01 14.43 5.99
CA ALA A 111 3.02 15.35 5.45
C ALA A 111 1.56 14.89 5.68
N THR A 112 1.32 13.61 6.01
CA THR A 112 -0.03 13.11 6.31
C THR A 112 -0.49 13.44 7.72
N TRP A 113 0.39 13.94 8.59
CA TRP A 113 0.09 14.25 10.00
C TRP A 113 -1.11 15.18 10.14
N GLY A 114 -1.23 16.20 9.28
CA GLY A 114 -2.34 17.15 9.35
C GLY A 114 -2.61 17.64 10.78
N SER A 115 -3.85 17.48 11.25
CA SER A 115 -4.29 17.80 12.63
C SER A 115 -4.37 16.57 13.55
N PHE A 116 -3.81 15.42 13.17
CA PHE A 116 -3.85 14.21 13.99
C PHE A 116 -2.76 14.25 15.06
N ASN A 117 -3.16 14.10 16.33
CA ASN A 117 -2.22 14.13 17.47
C ASN A 117 -1.39 12.84 17.61
N TYR A 118 -1.79 11.75 16.95
CA TYR A 118 -1.15 10.43 17.05
C TYR A 118 -1.12 9.71 15.68
N PRO A 119 -0.29 10.18 14.73
CA PRO A 119 -0.11 9.50 13.46
C PRO A 119 0.60 8.16 13.69
N GLN A 120 -0.03 7.06 13.27
CA GLN A 120 0.51 5.71 13.41
C GLN A 120 1.19 5.32 12.10
N TRP A 121 2.50 5.50 12.05
CA TRP A 121 3.36 5.07 10.95
C TRP A 121 4.68 4.52 11.49
N ARG A 122 5.37 3.72 10.68
CA ARG A 122 6.75 3.29 10.94
C ARG A 122 7.50 3.15 9.62
N ARG A 123 8.82 3.17 9.64
CA ARG A 123 9.64 2.74 8.49
C ARG A 123 9.68 1.21 8.46
N THR A 124 9.54 0.62 7.28
CA THR A 124 9.76 -0.80 7.00
C THR A 124 10.73 -0.95 5.84
N ASP A 125 11.45 -2.08 5.80
CA ASP A 125 12.48 -2.29 4.78
C ASP A 125 11.90 -2.99 3.53
N THR A 126 10.76 -3.67 3.68
CA THR A 126 10.08 -4.34 2.56
C THR A 126 8.63 -3.88 2.39
N LEU A 127 8.12 -3.98 1.17
CA LEU A 127 6.71 -3.72 0.88
C LEU A 127 5.80 -4.71 1.61
N TRP A 128 6.25 -5.95 1.80
CA TRP A 128 5.53 -6.94 2.60
C TRP A 128 5.31 -6.49 4.04
N GLU A 129 6.35 -6.01 4.72
CA GLU A 129 6.22 -5.50 6.09
C GLU A 129 5.28 -4.29 6.17
N ALA A 130 5.28 -3.44 5.15
CA ALA A 130 4.36 -2.31 5.07
C ALA A 130 2.91 -2.78 4.88
N LEU A 131 2.67 -3.74 3.98
CA LEU A 131 1.36 -4.36 3.80
C LEU A 131 0.88 -5.00 5.10
N ALA A 132 1.77 -5.73 5.80
CA ALA A 132 1.44 -6.36 7.06
C ALA A 132 1.03 -5.35 8.13
N TYR A 133 1.71 -4.21 8.19
CA TYR A 133 1.36 -3.11 9.08
C TYR A 133 0.01 -2.46 8.75
N MET A 134 -0.38 -2.40 7.48
CA MET A 134 -1.67 -1.81 7.09
C MET A 134 -2.86 -2.74 7.37
N VAL A 135 -2.61 -4.04 7.54
CA VAL A 135 -3.64 -5.07 7.72
C VAL A 135 -3.93 -5.39 9.20
N VAL A 136 -3.00 -5.04 10.11
CA VAL A 136 -3.04 -5.31 11.56
C VAL A 136 -3.20 -4.02 12.36
#